data_AF-A0A379T769-F1
#
_entry.id   AF-A0A379T769-F1
#
_cell.length_a   1.000
_cell.length_b   1.000
_cell.length_c   1.000
_cell.angle_alpha   90.00
_cell.angle_beta   90.00
_cell.angle_gamma   90.00
#
_symmetry.space_group_name_H-M   'P 1'
#
loop_
_entity.id
_entity.type
_entity.pdbx_description
1 polymer ?
#
loop_
_entity_poly.entity_id
_entity_poly.type
_entity_poly.pdbx_seq_one_letter_code
_entity_poly.pdbx_strand_id
1 'polypeptide(L)'
;MFPDGRIHVHAYLDAGTPEAPEHIMEAWLKDADGTDLVHWDTTMLSALPTDSFRNDYAYNKFTPGHYGIQAIVGSAATLTLPAGVIKRGSDRLPNGPVTLVLIDMEGHTFSTPLERVSE
;
A
#
# COMPACT_ATOMS: atom_id res chain seq x y z
N MET A 1 8.88 -3.52 -6.59
CA MET A 1 8.61 -2.26 -7.34
C MET A 1 8.93 -2.47 -8.81
N PHE A 2 8.05 -2.04 -9.70
CA PHE A 2 8.21 -2.14 -11.15
C PHE A 2 8.96 -0.95 -11.75
N PRO A 3 9.53 -1.11 -12.97
CA PRO A 3 10.17 -0.02 -13.71
C PRO A 3 9.25 1.18 -13.98
N ASP A 4 7.94 0.93 -14.10
CA ASP A 4 6.90 1.96 -14.32
C ASP A 4 6.49 2.71 -13.04
N GLY A 5 7.12 2.41 -11.89
CA GLY A 5 6.85 3.06 -10.61
C GLY A 5 5.69 2.45 -9.83
N ARG A 6 5.01 1.41 -10.34
CA ARG A 6 4.00 0.69 -9.56
C ARG A 6 4.63 -0.12 -8.43
N ILE A 7 3.91 -0.18 -7.31
CA ILE A 7 4.31 -0.95 -6.14
C ILE A 7 3.44 -2.20 -6.04
N HIS A 8 4.08 -3.37 -6.02
CA HIS A 8 3.48 -4.63 -5.59
C HIS A 8 3.97 -4.97 -4.20
N VAL A 9 3.04 -5.20 -3.29
CA VAL A 9 3.31 -5.68 -1.93
C VAL A 9 2.34 -6.79 -1.59
N HIS A 10 2.82 -7.83 -0.91
CA HIS A 10 1.94 -8.82 -0.30
C HIS A 10 1.64 -8.39 1.12
N ALA A 11 0.36 -8.20 1.42
CA ALA A 11 -0.12 -7.76 2.72
C ALA A 11 -0.95 -8.87 3.37
N TYR A 12 -0.77 -9.02 4.68
CA TYR A 12 -1.53 -9.94 5.50
C TYR A 12 -2.03 -9.20 6.73
N LEU A 13 -3.32 -9.34 7.02
CA LEU A 13 -3.91 -8.81 8.24
C LEU A 13 -4.06 -9.96 9.25
N ASP A 14 -3.11 -10.05 10.18
CA ASP A 14 -2.97 -11.15 11.14
C ASP A 14 -3.58 -10.89 12.52
N ALA A 15 -3.94 -9.63 12.79
CA ALA A 15 -4.52 -9.18 14.05
C ALA A 15 -5.74 -8.28 13.81
N GLY A 16 -6.57 -8.13 14.85
CA GLY A 16 -7.83 -7.39 14.82
C GLY A 16 -9.01 -8.25 15.24
N THR A 17 -10.19 -7.65 15.37
CA THR A 17 -11.44 -8.36 15.67
C THR A 17 -12.25 -8.54 14.37
N PRO A 18 -12.73 -9.75 14.01
CA PRO A 18 -13.46 -9.96 12.75
C PRO A 18 -14.68 -9.04 12.55
N GLU A 19 -15.24 -8.52 13.65
CA GLU A 19 -16.40 -7.63 13.67
C GLU A 19 -16.11 -6.20 13.22
N ALA A 20 -14.83 -5.80 13.13
CA ALA A 20 -14.40 -4.46 12.71
C ALA A 20 -13.36 -4.58 11.58
N PRO A 21 -13.71 -4.21 10.33
CA PRO A 21 -12.73 -4.20 9.24
C PRO A 21 -11.67 -3.12 9.49
N GLU A 22 -10.43 -3.43 9.12
CA GLU A 22 -9.33 -2.47 9.15
C GLU A 22 -9.36 -1.58 7.92
N HIS A 23 -8.93 -0.34 8.10
CA HIS A 23 -8.95 0.69 7.06
C HIS A 23 -7.59 1.35 6.94
N ILE A 24 -6.87 1.08 5.84
CA ILE A 24 -5.64 1.79 5.49
C ILE A 24 -6.02 3.09 4.79
N MET A 25 -5.81 4.20 5.48
CA MET A 25 -6.20 5.53 5.04
C MET A 25 -5.08 6.28 4.32
N GLU A 26 -3.83 5.87 4.53
CA GLU A 26 -2.66 6.57 4.00
C GLU A 26 -1.57 5.57 3.61
N ALA A 27 -0.83 5.88 2.54
CA ALA A 27 0.37 5.15 2.18
C ALA A 27 1.49 6.10 1.76
N TRP A 28 2.69 5.78 2.20
CA TRP A 28 3.90 6.53 1.92
C TRP A 28 4.96 5.62 1.33
N LEU A 29 5.65 6.10 0.31
CA LEU A 29 6.94 5.54 -0.08
C LEU A 29 8.03 6.44 0.50
N LYS A 30 8.96 5.86 1.27
CA LYS A 30 10.09 6.57 1.88
C LYS A 30 11.43 6.06 1.36
N ASP A 31 12.43 6.92 1.30
CA ASP A 31 13.81 6.51 1.00
C ASP A 31 14.53 5.94 2.24
N ALA A 32 15.81 5.59 2.06
CA ALA A 32 16.67 5.05 3.11
C ALA A 32 16.81 5.97 4.33
N ASP A 33 16.69 7.28 4.15
CA ASP A 33 16.79 8.29 5.21
C ASP A 33 15.43 8.57 5.87
N GLY A 34 14.36 7.90 5.43
CA GLY A 34 13.00 8.10 5.90
C GLY A 34 12.28 9.29 5.25
N THR A 35 12.86 9.88 4.20
CA THR A 35 12.27 11.00 3.47
C THR A 35 11.08 10.54 2.64
N ASP A 36 9.98 11.28 2.68
CA ASP A 36 8.80 11.02 1.85
C ASP A 36 9.08 11.23 0.36
N LEU A 37 8.92 10.18 -0.43
CA LEU A 37 9.06 10.19 -1.88
C LEU A 37 7.70 10.31 -2.56
N VAL A 38 6.74 9.48 -2.15
CA VAL A 38 5.40 9.37 -2.74
C VAL A 38 4.37 9.29 -1.64
N HIS A 39 3.20 9.90 -1.88
CA HIS A 39 2.05 9.85 -1.01
C HIS A 39 0.83 9.35 -1.78
N TRP A 40 0.11 8.39 -1.21
CA TRP A 40 -1.25 8.06 -1.60
C TRP A 40 -2.17 8.39 -0.42
N ASP A 41 -2.99 9.41 -0.60
CA ASP A 41 -3.99 9.79 0.39
C ASP A 41 -5.21 8.87 0.33
N THR A 42 -6.13 9.05 1.29
CA THR A 42 -7.35 8.26 1.39
C THR A 42 -8.18 8.30 0.11
N THR A 43 -8.24 9.44 -0.58
CA THR A 43 -9.02 9.58 -1.82
C THR A 43 -8.44 8.71 -2.92
N MET A 44 -7.10 8.73 -3.07
CA MET A 44 -6.41 7.88 -4.04
C MET A 44 -6.57 6.39 -3.71
N LEU A 45 -6.48 6.02 -2.43
CA LEU A 45 -6.63 4.64 -1.98
C LEU A 45 -8.06 4.12 -2.15
N SER A 46 -9.08 4.94 -1.86
CA SER A 46 -10.49 4.61 -2.08
C SER A 46 -10.84 4.47 -3.56
N ALA A 47 -10.09 5.15 -4.43
CA ALA A 47 -10.29 5.12 -5.88
C ALA A 47 -9.55 3.96 -6.58
N LEU A 48 -8.85 3.11 -5.84
CA LEU A 48 -8.15 1.96 -6.41
C LEU A 48 -9.16 1.01 -7.10
N PRO A 49 -8.87 0.58 -8.34
CA PRO A 49 -9.72 -0.38 -9.01
C PRO A 49 -9.64 -1.76 -8.33
N THR A 50 -10.67 -2.58 -8.44
CA THR A 50 -10.72 -3.88 -7.74
C THR A 50 -9.61 -4.85 -8.20
N ASP A 51 -9.10 -4.69 -9.43
CA ASP A 51 -7.98 -5.46 -9.96
C ASP A 51 -6.61 -5.08 -9.34
N SER A 52 -6.52 -3.96 -8.61
CA SER A 52 -5.37 -3.66 -7.74
C SER A 52 -5.23 -4.64 -6.57
N PHE A 53 -6.24 -5.48 -6.31
CA PHE A 53 -6.29 -6.39 -5.17
C PHE A 53 -6.35 -7.85 -5.63
N ARG A 54 -5.19 -8.50 -5.71
CA ARG A 54 -5.13 -9.95 -5.92
C ARG A 54 -5.22 -10.67 -4.58
N ASN A 55 -6.44 -10.95 -4.17
CA ASN A 55 -6.77 -11.64 -2.92
C ASN A 55 -6.43 -13.13 -2.98
N ASP A 56 -5.83 -13.66 -1.92
CA ASP A 56 -5.48 -15.08 -1.81
C ASP A 56 -6.70 -15.93 -1.39
N TYR A 57 -7.70 -15.30 -0.75
CA TYR A 57 -8.90 -15.97 -0.23
C TYR A 57 -10.19 -15.47 -0.86
N ALA A 58 -11.21 -16.34 -0.89
CA ALA A 58 -12.51 -16.06 -1.51
C ALA A 58 -13.44 -15.18 -0.66
N TYR A 59 -13.21 -15.08 0.65
CA TYR A 59 -14.11 -14.39 1.59
C TYR A 59 -13.40 -13.24 2.34
N ASN A 60 -12.29 -13.53 3.02
CA ASN A 60 -11.51 -12.50 3.71
C ASN A 60 -10.63 -11.76 2.70
N LYS A 61 -11.05 -10.57 2.29
CA LYS A 61 -10.43 -9.82 1.20
C LYS A 61 -10.00 -8.42 1.61
N PHE A 62 -9.00 -7.93 0.90
CA PHE A 62 -8.72 -6.53 0.70
C PHE A 62 -9.56 -6.00 -0.48
N THR A 63 -10.18 -4.85 -0.29
CA THR A 63 -11.00 -4.16 -1.30
C THR A 63 -10.80 -2.64 -1.18
N PRO A 64 -11.08 -1.87 -2.23
CA PRO A 64 -11.26 -0.43 -2.03
C PRO A 64 -12.47 -0.21 -1.11
N GLY A 65 -12.36 0.76 -0.20
CA GLY A 65 -13.37 1.13 0.77
C GLY A 65 -13.62 2.63 0.75
N HIS A 66 -14.61 3.09 1.52
CA HIS A 66 -14.90 4.52 1.61
C HIS A 66 -13.72 5.31 2.23
N TYR A 67 -13.03 4.70 3.19
CA TYR A 67 -11.89 5.24 3.93
C TYR A 67 -10.56 4.59 3.52
N GLY A 68 -10.29 4.50 2.22
CA GLY A 68 -9.04 3.96 1.67
C GLY A 68 -9.14 2.49 1.30
N ILE A 69 -8.17 1.67 1.72
CA ILE A 69 -8.21 0.22 1.52
C ILE A 69 -8.87 -0.42 2.74
N GLN A 70 -9.90 -1.23 2.52
CA GLN A 70 -10.55 -2.01 3.56
C GLN A 70 -10.00 -3.44 3.55
N ALA A 71 -9.73 -3.99 4.74
CA ALA A 71 -9.27 -5.35 4.94
C ALA A 71 -10.07 -6.04 6.06
N ILE A 72 -10.40 -7.31 5.87
CA ILE A 72 -11.04 -8.14 6.91
C ILE A 72 -9.96 -8.97 7.60
N VAL A 73 -10.03 -9.13 8.92
CA VAL A 73 -9.07 -9.95 9.67
C VAL A 73 -8.91 -11.33 9.05
N GLY A 74 -7.66 -11.78 8.90
CA GLY A 74 -7.31 -13.02 8.21
C GLY A 74 -7.33 -12.91 6.68
N SER A 75 -7.44 -11.71 6.12
CA SER A 75 -7.24 -11.48 4.68
C SER A 75 -5.76 -11.45 4.33
N ALA A 76 -5.44 -12.00 3.15
CA ALA A 76 -4.14 -11.89 2.51
C ALA A 76 -4.34 -11.47 1.06
N ALA A 77 -3.58 -10.50 0.59
CA ALA A 77 -3.63 -10.06 -0.81
C ALA A 77 -2.32 -9.49 -1.29
N THR A 78 -2.06 -9.65 -2.59
CA THR A 78 -1.08 -8.81 -3.28
C THR A 78 -1.77 -7.51 -3.68
N LEU A 79 -1.32 -6.39 -3.11
CA LEU A 79 -1.79 -5.04 -3.41
C LEU A 79 -0.93 -4.41 -4.49
N THR A 80 -1.59 -3.72 -5.43
CA THR A 80 -0.96 -2.94 -6.49
C THR A 80 -1.29 -1.47 -6.33
N LEU A 81 -0.33 -0.69 -5.85
CA LEU A 81 -0.45 0.76 -5.81
C LEU A 81 0.02 1.36 -7.14
N PRO A 82 -0.74 2.33 -7.70
CA PRO A 82 -0.36 3.02 -8.92
C PRO A 82 0.92 3.82 -8.68
N ALA A 83 1.66 4.10 -9.75
CA ALA A 83 2.79 5.02 -9.66
C ALA A 83 2.29 6.38 -9.16
N GLY A 84 2.74 6.79 -7.98
CA GLY A 84 2.34 8.07 -7.39
C GLY A 84 3.24 9.21 -7.84
N VAL A 85 2.80 10.43 -7.56
CA VAL A 85 3.57 11.64 -7.88
C VAL A 85 4.75 11.76 -6.94
N ILE A 86 5.97 11.83 -7.49
CA ILE A 86 7.19 11.98 -6.71
C ILE A 86 7.29 13.45 -6.24
N LYS A 87 7.25 13.66 -4.92
CA LYS A 87 7.14 15.00 -4.28
C LYS A 87 8.23 16.01 -4.71
N ARG A 88 9.38 15.55 -5.22
CA ARG A 88 10.51 16.41 -5.63
C ARG A 88 10.59 16.70 -7.14
N GLY A 89 9.55 16.36 -7.92
CA GLY A 89 9.57 16.58 -9.37
C GLY A 89 10.64 15.76 -10.10
N SER A 90 11.11 14.67 -9.48
CA SER A 90 11.99 13.70 -10.11
C SER A 90 11.14 12.76 -10.96
N ASP A 91 11.58 12.47 -12.19
CA ASP A 91 10.91 11.52 -13.08
C ASP A 91 11.14 10.06 -12.66
N ARG A 92 11.98 9.83 -11.65
CA ARG A 92 12.40 8.49 -11.22
C ARG A 92 12.60 8.40 -9.71
N LEU A 93 12.29 7.24 -9.16
CA LEU A 93 12.57 6.90 -7.76
C LEU A 93 14.07 6.67 -7.54
N PRO A 94 14.61 7.01 -6.36
CA PRO A 94 16.02 6.85 -6.04
C PRO A 94 16.43 5.37 -6.08
N ASN A 95 17.62 5.08 -6.61
CA ASN A 95 18.14 3.70 -6.76
C ASN A 95 18.43 2.97 -5.45
N GLY A 96 18.36 3.68 -4.31
CA GLY A 96 18.53 3.10 -2.98
C GLY A 96 17.32 2.28 -2.51
N PRO A 97 17.42 1.64 -1.34
CA PRO A 97 16.29 0.96 -0.73
C PRO A 97 15.16 1.95 -0.47
N VAL A 98 13.94 1.48 -0.65
CA VAL A 98 12.73 2.25 -0.38
C VAL A 98 11.79 1.41 0.48
N THR A 99 11.09 2.07 1.38
CA THR A 99 10.17 1.42 2.32
C THR A 99 8.76 1.88 2.02
N LEU A 100 7.84 0.92 1.86
CA LEU A 100 6.42 1.22 1.87
C LEU A 100 5.96 1.32 3.32
N VAL A 101 5.21 2.36 3.63
CA VAL A 101 4.59 2.60 4.92
C VAL A 101 3.09 2.76 4.69
N LEU A 102 2.28 2.01 5.42
CA LEU A 102 0.82 2.07 5.43
C LEU A 102 0.36 2.56 6.79
N ILE A 103 -0.65 3.42 6.82
CA ILE A 103 -1.21 3.98 8.05
C ILE A 103 -2.70 3.70 8.07
N ASP A 104 -3.17 3.13 9.18
CA ASP A 104 -4.59 2.83 9.38
C ASP A 104 -5.37 4.04 9.93
N MET A 105 -6.68 3.85 10.16
CA MET A 105 -7.57 4.86 10.73
C MET A 105 -7.19 5.29 12.16
N GLU A 106 -6.56 4.40 12.93
CA GLU A 106 -6.13 4.68 14.31
C GLU A 106 -4.72 5.32 14.37
N GLY A 107 -4.03 5.39 13.22
CA GLY A 107 -2.67 5.90 13.10
C GLY A 107 -1.59 4.84 13.30
N HIS A 108 -1.94 3.56 13.40
CA HIS A 108 -0.93 2.50 13.43
C HIS A 108 -0.21 2.43 12.10
N THR A 109 1.08 2.15 12.19
CA THR A 109 1.99 2.19 11.04
C THR A 109 2.51 0.79 10.76
N PHE A 110 2.30 0.33 9.53
CA PHE A 110 2.85 -0.92 9.00
C PHE A 110 3.90 -0.58 7.95
N SER A 111 5.06 -1.25 7.97
CA SER A 111 6.11 -0.93 7.00
C SER A 111 6.81 -2.17 6.49
N THR A 112 7.25 -2.10 5.24
CA THR A 112 8.03 -3.18 4.62
C THR A 112 9.03 -2.60 3.61
N PRO A 113 10.29 -3.08 3.61
CA PRO A 113 11.24 -2.72 2.58
C PRO A 113 10.77 -3.28 1.23
N LEU A 114 10.96 -2.52 0.16
CA LEU A 114 10.63 -2.96 -1.18
C LEU A 114 11.89 -3.31 -1.96
N GLU A 115 11.82 -4.43 -2.66
CA GLU A 115 12.82 -4.80 -3.65
C GLU A 115 12.43 -4.27 -5.03
N ARG A 116 13.44 -3.83 -5.79
CA ARG A 116 13.29 -3.50 -7.20
C ARG A 116 13.28 -4.80 -8.00
N VAL A 117 12.20 -5.01 -8.76
CA VAL A 117 12.16 -6.12 -9.71
C VAL A 117 12.95 -5.65 -10.93
N SER A 118 14.05 -6.35 -11.24
CA SER A 118 14.80 -6.13 -12.48
C SER A 118 13.97 -6.65 -13.65
N GLU A 119 14.02 -5.99 -14.81
CA GLU A 119 13.47 -6.54 -16.06
C GLU A 119 14.14 -7.86 -16.46
#